data_AF-A0A1V2PDW3-F1
#
_entry.id   AF-A0A1V2PDW3-F1
#
_cell.length_a   1.000
_cell.length_b   1.000
_cell.length_c   1.000
_cell.angle_alpha   90.00
_cell.angle_beta   90.00
_cell.angle_gamma   90.00
#
_symmetry.space_group_name_H-M   'P 1'
#
loop_
_entity.id
_entity.type
_entity.pdbx_description
1 polymer ?
#
loop_
_entity_poly.entity_id
_entity_poly.type
_entity_poly.pdbx_seq_one_letter_code
_entity_poly.pdbx_strand_id
1 'polypeptide(L)'
;MLAIDEVAAPVVQRIFGLYLEGLGIKAIAAVLNFEHVPCPSAHTPSQNRHRKMDGWQHGTVRAILDNPRYTGYAIYGRWQKVEELLDPDDVAAGHVVRFRRSAQAKIVRSREPAHPAIVSVEDFTRVQLVLRSRRGSGPTNFSKRERNRVAEKRVCVFRSTIRCSQCGRKMEAAPRSHAIFYRCAARTLLPETRIALEHPPTVYVREEHLARPINKWIAQLFSPAHLQTTVDALVGAEEEDESEQQIAVARRRIAEAEATMRRLQRALEAGWDPDGLTSQYNTAALDKRAAEAAMAAIKPAQRLTADDVRQMIAELGDMARVLDSADRMDLAELYKALGLAIVYDNDQKRADVSISPCVVKVGVRGGT
;
A
#
# COMPACT_ATOMS: atom_id res chain seq x y z
N MET A 1 0.07 2.52 -32.26
CA MET A 1 -1.09 3.42 -32.43
C MET A 1 -2.10 3.08 -31.35
N LEU A 2 -2.64 4.07 -30.61
CA LEU A 2 -3.70 3.83 -29.62
C LEU A 2 -5.02 3.63 -30.38
N ALA A 3 -5.59 2.43 -30.31
CA ALA A 3 -6.89 2.10 -30.90
C ALA A 3 -8.02 2.33 -29.89
N ILE A 4 -9.22 2.62 -30.40
CA ILE A 4 -10.44 2.68 -29.60
C ILE A 4 -10.82 1.26 -29.20
N ASP A 5 -11.16 1.09 -27.92
CA ASP A 5 -11.87 -0.08 -27.44
C ASP A 5 -13.37 0.14 -27.65
N GLU A 6 -13.97 -0.62 -28.56
CA GLU A 6 -15.37 -0.48 -28.98
C GLU A 6 -16.37 -0.74 -27.84
N VAL A 7 -15.97 -1.51 -26.82
CA VAL A 7 -16.81 -1.82 -25.66
C VAL A 7 -16.66 -0.73 -24.58
N ALA A 8 -15.43 -0.28 -24.33
CA ALA A 8 -15.16 0.69 -23.26
C ALA A 8 -15.47 2.14 -23.66
N ALA A 9 -15.32 2.51 -24.95
CA ALA A 9 -15.52 3.89 -25.40
C ALA A 9 -16.96 4.40 -25.22
N PRO A 10 -18.03 3.63 -25.55
CA PRO A 10 -19.41 4.05 -25.27
C PRO A 10 -19.67 4.30 -23.79
N VAL A 11 -19.06 3.50 -22.89
CA VAL A 11 -19.19 3.69 -21.44
C VAL A 11 -18.54 5.01 -21.00
N VAL A 12 -17.38 5.35 -21.56
CA VAL A 12 -16.73 6.65 -21.28
C VAL A 12 -17.59 7.80 -21.79
N GLN A 13 -18.11 7.75 -23.02
CA GLN A 13 -19.02 8.76 -23.56
C GLN A 13 -20.24 8.96 -22.66
N ARG A 14 -20.85 7.85 -22.24
CA ARG A 14 -21.99 7.85 -21.33
C ARG A 14 -21.67 8.47 -19.98
N ILE A 15 -20.50 8.21 -19.41
CA ILE A 15 -20.07 8.84 -18.14
C ILE A 15 -20.00 10.37 -18.29
N PHE A 16 -19.48 10.88 -19.40
CA PHE A 16 -19.46 12.32 -19.68
C PHE A 16 -20.88 12.87 -19.86
N GLY A 17 -21.73 12.19 -20.62
CA GLY A 17 -23.14 12.55 -20.82
C GLY A 17 -23.93 12.65 -19.50
N LEU A 18 -23.94 11.58 -18.71
CA LEU A 18 -24.61 11.54 -17.41
C LEU A 18 -24.13 12.66 -16.46
N TYR A 19 -22.84 12.99 -16.50
CA TYR A 19 -22.32 14.08 -15.67
C TYR A 19 -22.80 15.46 -16.14
N LEU A 20 -22.88 15.67 -17.46
CA LEU A 20 -23.40 16.89 -18.07
C LEU A 20 -24.92 17.05 -17.87
N GLU A 21 -25.66 15.95 -17.80
CA GLU A 21 -27.08 15.90 -17.39
C GLU A 21 -27.28 16.23 -15.90
N GLY A 22 -26.19 16.34 -15.14
CA GLY A 22 -26.20 16.83 -13.77
C GLY A 22 -26.02 15.74 -12.72
N LEU A 23 -25.88 14.47 -13.08
CA LEU A 23 -25.65 13.42 -12.09
C LEU A 23 -24.33 13.65 -11.32
N GLY A 24 -24.36 13.30 -10.04
CA GLY A 24 -23.17 13.31 -9.20
C GLY A 24 -22.26 12.12 -9.52
N ILE A 25 -20.94 12.26 -9.29
CA ILE A 25 -19.95 11.21 -9.53
C ILE A 25 -20.31 9.87 -8.85
N LYS A 26 -20.88 9.94 -7.63
CA LYS A 26 -21.35 8.75 -6.91
C LYS A 26 -22.59 8.13 -7.54
N ALA A 27 -23.53 8.96 -8.00
CA ALA A 27 -24.75 8.50 -8.66
C ALA A 27 -24.42 7.81 -9.99
N ILE A 28 -23.49 8.36 -10.77
CA ILE A 28 -23.01 7.72 -12.01
C ILE A 28 -22.42 6.34 -11.70
N ALA A 29 -21.58 6.21 -10.67
CA ALA A 29 -21.03 4.91 -10.28
C ALA A 29 -22.13 3.92 -9.86
N ALA A 30 -23.15 4.38 -9.13
CA ALA A 30 -24.29 3.54 -8.74
C ALA A 30 -25.10 3.07 -9.96
N VAL A 31 -25.42 3.96 -10.90
CA VAL A 31 -26.13 3.62 -12.15
C VAL A 31 -25.36 2.55 -12.94
N LEU A 32 -24.05 2.72 -13.12
CA LEU A 32 -23.24 1.74 -13.84
C LEU A 32 -23.15 0.38 -13.13
N ASN A 33 -23.17 0.37 -11.80
CA ASN A 33 -23.19 -0.87 -11.02
C ASN A 33 -24.55 -1.58 -11.09
N PHE A 34 -25.64 -0.82 -10.98
CA PHE A 34 -27.01 -1.32 -11.06
C PHE A 34 -27.28 -2.01 -12.41
N GLU A 35 -26.75 -1.43 -13.49
CA GLU A 35 -26.88 -1.99 -14.83
C GLU A 35 -25.81 -3.06 -15.16
N HIS A 36 -25.02 -3.47 -14.17
CA HIS A 36 -23.97 -4.47 -14.31
C HIS A 36 -22.93 -4.16 -15.42
N VAL A 37 -22.66 -2.88 -15.66
CA VAL A 37 -21.64 -2.46 -16.63
C VAL A 37 -20.25 -2.85 -16.08
N PRO A 38 -19.42 -3.60 -16.83
CA PRO A 38 -18.11 -4.02 -16.34
C PRO A 38 -17.22 -2.81 -16.04
N CYS A 39 -16.66 -2.77 -14.83
CA CYS A 39 -15.70 -1.73 -14.45
C CYS A 39 -14.33 -1.98 -15.13
N PRO A 40 -13.44 -0.98 -15.22
CA PRO A 40 -12.16 -1.16 -15.93
C PRO A 40 -11.30 -2.33 -15.43
N SER A 41 -11.36 -2.65 -14.13
CA SER A 41 -10.65 -3.81 -13.58
C SER A 41 -11.26 -5.14 -13.96
N ALA A 42 -12.58 -5.21 -14.17
CA ALA A 42 -13.26 -6.40 -14.67
C ALA A 42 -13.13 -6.56 -16.19
N HIS A 43 -13.17 -5.46 -16.95
CA HIS A 43 -13.01 -5.46 -18.41
C HIS A 43 -11.60 -5.84 -18.86
N THR A 44 -10.57 -5.41 -18.12
CA THR A 44 -9.18 -5.79 -18.42
C THR A 44 -8.42 -6.20 -17.15
N PRO A 45 -8.64 -7.43 -16.65
CA PRO A 45 -8.04 -7.90 -15.40
C PRO A 45 -6.50 -7.96 -15.46
N SER A 46 -5.94 -8.31 -16.62
CA SER A 46 -4.49 -8.43 -16.83
C SER A 46 -3.73 -7.13 -16.56
N GLN A 47 -4.35 -5.97 -16.87
CA GLN A 47 -3.78 -4.63 -16.62
C GLN A 47 -4.11 -4.10 -15.21
N ASN A 48 -5.07 -4.70 -14.52
CA ASN A 48 -5.62 -4.21 -13.26
C ASN A 48 -5.47 -5.23 -12.11
N ARG A 49 -4.42 -6.06 -12.13
CA ARG A 49 -4.17 -7.10 -11.10
C ARG A 49 -4.18 -6.60 -9.65
N HIS A 50 -3.85 -5.32 -9.45
CA HIS A 50 -3.80 -4.67 -8.13
C HIS A 50 -5.17 -4.18 -7.64
N ARG A 51 -6.22 -4.24 -8.47
CA ARG A 51 -7.56 -3.76 -8.13
C ARG A 51 -8.50 -4.94 -7.97
N LYS A 52 -9.42 -4.80 -7.01
CA LYS A 52 -10.55 -5.73 -6.92
C LYS A 52 -11.49 -5.47 -8.10
N MET A 53 -11.98 -6.55 -8.72
CA MET A 53 -12.94 -6.51 -9.83
C MET A 53 -14.37 -6.33 -9.29
N ASP A 54 -14.52 -5.49 -8.27
CA ASP A 54 -15.70 -5.47 -7.41
C ASP A 54 -16.80 -4.52 -7.91
N GLY A 55 -16.48 -3.55 -8.78
CA GLY A 55 -17.46 -2.65 -9.41
C GLY A 55 -16.95 -1.23 -9.65
N TRP A 56 -17.81 -0.36 -10.18
CA TRP A 56 -17.55 1.06 -10.40
C TRP A 56 -17.44 1.83 -9.09
N GLN A 57 -16.25 2.42 -8.88
CA GLN A 57 -15.97 3.31 -7.76
C GLN A 57 -16.09 4.77 -8.21
N HIS A 58 -16.57 5.65 -7.32
CA HIS A 58 -16.63 7.09 -7.57
C HIS A 58 -15.25 7.70 -7.92
N GLY A 59 -14.16 7.16 -7.35
CA GLY A 59 -12.80 7.57 -7.68
C GLY A 59 -12.42 7.25 -9.13
N THR A 60 -12.89 6.12 -9.66
CA THR A 60 -12.69 5.72 -11.07
C THR A 60 -13.45 6.64 -12.01
N VAL A 61 -14.72 6.93 -11.73
CA VAL A 61 -15.52 7.89 -12.50
C VAL A 61 -14.85 9.27 -12.52
N ARG A 62 -14.38 9.75 -11.35
CA ARG A 62 -13.62 11.02 -11.28
C ARG A 62 -12.35 10.99 -12.12
N ALA A 63 -11.58 9.90 -12.06
CA ALA A 63 -10.35 9.77 -12.83
C ALA A 63 -10.61 9.81 -14.34
N ILE A 64 -11.72 9.23 -14.80
CA ILE A 64 -12.14 9.29 -16.20
C ILE A 64 -12.51 10.72 -16.62
N LEU A 65 -13.36 11.40 -15.84
CA LEU A 65 -13.75 12.79 -16.11
C LEU A 65 -12.56 13.77 -16.09
N ASP A 66 -11.53 13.49 -15.27
CA ASP A 66 -10.30 14.29 -15.16
C ASP A 66 -9.20 13.91 -16.17
N ASN A 67 -9.45 12.95 -17.07
CA ASN A 67 -8.45 12.49 -18.03
C ASN A 67 -8.63 13.13 -19.42
N PRO A 68 -7.86 14.19 -19.74
CA PRO A 68 -8.00 14.88 -21.01
C PRO A 68 -7.54 14.07 -22.23
N ARG A 69 -6.93 12.89 -22.03
CA ARG A 69 -6.58 11.99 -23.14
C ARG A 69 -7.80 11.51 -23.91
N TYR A 70 -8.99 11.49 -23.32
CA TYR A 70 -10.22 11.11 -24.04
C TYR A 70 -10.59 12.08 -25.18
N THR A 71 -9.96 13.26 -25.24
CA THR A 71 -10.15 14.25 -26.32
C THR A 71 -9.38 13.94 -27.61
N GLY A 72 -8.58 12.87 -27.64
CA GLY A 72 -7.75 12.51 -28.80
C GLY A 72 -6.38 13.19 -28.85
N TYR A 73 -6.04 14.05 -27.88
CA TYR A 73 -4.76 14.75 -27.83
C TYR A 73 -3.77 14.09 -26.87
N ALA A 74 -2.48 14.12 -27.24
CA ALA A 74 -1.40 13.70 -26.34
C ALA A 74 -1.09 14.84 -25.35
N ILE A 75 -0.87 14.48 -24.08
CA ILE A 75 -0.73 15.45 -22.99
C ILE A 75 0.46 15.07 -22.13
N TYR A 76 1.40 16.00 -22.05
CA TYR A 76 2.71 15.83 -21.43
C TYR A 76 2.86 16.73 -20.20
N GLY A 77 3.80 16.36 -19.31
CA GLY A 77 4.18 17.21 -18.19
C GLY A 77 3.14 17.35 -17.09
N ARG A 78 2.15 16.44 -16.98
CA ARG A 78 1.11 16.49 -15.91
C ARG A 78 1.67 16.35 -14.50
N TRP A 79 2.81 15.68 -14.37
CA TRP A 79 3.49 15.42 -13.11
C TRP A 79 4.96 15.83 -13.25
N GLN A 80 5.50 16.42 -12.19
CA GLN A 80 6.92 16.75 -12.09
C GLN A 80 7.51 16.03 -10.87
N LYS A 81 8.72 15.51 -11.04
CA LYS A 81 9.54 14.98 -9.96
C LYS A 81 10.05 16.15 -9.14
N VAL A 82 9.80 16.14 -7.83
CA VAL A 82 10.31 17.14 -6.89
C VAL A 82 11.11 16.40 -5.83
N GLU A 83 12.35 16.80 -5.63
CA GLU A 83 13.20 16.29 -4.57
C GLU A 83 13.10 17.24 -3.39
N GLU A 84 12.72 16.70 -2.23
CA GLU A 84 12.54 17.48 -1.00
C GLU A 84 13.34 16.80 0.11
N LEU A 85 13.85 17.58 1.06
CA LEU A 85 14.49 17.02 2.24
C LEU A 85 13.50 16.11 2.98
N LEU A 86 13.99 14.95 3.42
CA LEU A 86 13.20 14.00 4.23
C LEU A 86 12.74 14.68 5.52
N ASP A 87 13.66 15.40 6.15
CA ASP A 87 13.45 16.25 7.30
C ASP A 87 13.99 17.66 7.00
N PRO A 88 13.17 18.72 7.04
CA PRO A 88 13.63 20.09 6.90
C PRO A 88 14.65 20.52 7.96
N ASP A 89 14.61 19.92 9.16
CA ASP A 89 15.46 20.27 10.30
C ASP A 89 16.70 19.37 10.41
N ASP A 90 16.75 18.27 9.63
CA ASP A 90 17.92 17.38 9.50
C ASP A 90 18.29 17.13 8.02
N VAL A 91 19.20 17.96 7.51
CA VAL A 91 19.70 17.88 6.13
C VAL A 91 20.47 16.57 5.86
N ALA A 92 21.02 15.93 6.90
CA ALA A 92 21.76 14.67 6.77
C ALA A 92 20.84 13.46 6.57
N ALA A 93 19.55 13.58 6.91
CA ALA A 93 18.52 12.55 6.68
C ALA A 93 18.24 12.29 5.19
N GLY A 94 18.74 13.14 4.29
CA GLY A 94 18.70 12.94 2.85
C GLY A 94 17.44 13.46 2.16
N HIS A 95 17.23 13.05 0.90
CA HIS A 95 16.16 13.54 0.04
C HIS A 95 15.11 12.47 -0.24
N VAL A 96 13.84 12.87 -0.29
CA VAL A 96 12.72 12.06 -0.78
C VAL A 96 12.23 12.61 -2.10
N VAL A 97 12.14 11.72 -3.09
CA VAL A 97 11.50 12.00 -4.36
C VAL A 97 9.98 11.96 -4.19
N ARG A 98 9.30 13.08 -4.46
CA ARG A 98 7.84 13.16 -4.51
C ARG A 98 7.37 13.63 -5.88
N PHE A 99 6.36 12.96 -6.43
CA PHE A 99 5.70 13.42 -7.65
C PHE A 99 4.60 14.41 -7.30
N ARG A 100 4.71 15.64 -7.83
CA ARG A 100 3.68 16.68 -7.67
C ARG A 100 3.00 16.96 -9.00
N ARG A 101 1.71 17.33 -8.94
CA ARG A 101 0.97 17.75 -10.13
C ARG A 101 1.55 19.07 -10.63
N SER A 102 1.83 19.15 -11.92
CA SER A 102 2.39 20.35 -12.52
C SER A 102 1.35 21.47 -12.60
N ALA A 103 1.81 22.71 -12.56
CA ALA A 103 0.98 23.88 -12.87
C ALA A 103 0.46 23.80 -14.30
N GLN A 104 -0.72 24.38 -14.57
CA GLN A 104 -1.39 24.28 -15.87
C GLN A 104 -0.51 24.78 -17.02
N ALA A 105 0.30 25.82 -16.80
CA ALA A 105 1.23 26.37 -17.79
C ALA A 105 2.35 25.40 -18.22
N LYS A 106 2.70 24.41 -17.39
CA LYS A 106 3.70 23.38 -17.72
C LYS A 106 3.09 22.16 -18.43
N ILE A 107 1.77 22.06 -18.52
CA ILE A 107 1.08 20.94 -19.17
C ILE A 107 0.95 21.25 -20.65
N VAL A 108 1.66 20.48 -21.49
CA VAL A 108 1.68 20.69 -22.94
C VAL A 108 0.75 19.70 -23.62
N ARG A 109 -0.08 20.19 -24.53
CA ARG A 109 -0.94 19.40 -25.41
C ARG A 109 -0.30 19.31 -26.80
N SER A 110 -0.43 18.17 -27.48
CA SER A 110 -0.07 18.07 -28.90
C SER A 110 -0.82 19.09 -29.76
N ARG A 111 -0.19 19.52 -30.86
CA ARG A 111 -0.80 20.44 -31.84
C ARG A 111 -1.89 19.73 -32.65
N GLU A 112 -1.63 18.49 -33.03
CA GLU A 112 -2.54 17.63 -33.78
C GLU A 112 -3.12 16.52 -32.90
N PRO A 113 -4.29 15.96 -33.24
CA PRO A 113 -4.82 14.75 -32.61
C PRO A 113 -3.82 13.59 -32.72
N ALA A 114 -3.50 12.97 -31.60
CA ALA A 114 -2.56 11.86 -31.52
C ALA A 114 -3.25 10.49 -31.61
N HIS A 115 -4.54 10.42 -31.31
CA HIS A 115 -5.36 9.22 -31.37
C HIS A 115 -6.85 9.58 -31.52
N PRO A 116 -7.72 8.64 -31.92
CA PRO A 116 -9.14 8.91 -32.07
C PRO A 116 -9.77 9.44 -30.77
N ALA A 117 -10.57 10.50 -30.89
CA ALA A 117 -11.25 11.11 -29.76
C ALA A 117 -12.46 10.27 -29.35
N ILE A 118 -12.62 10.04 -28.04
CA ILE A 118 -13.82 9.42 -27.46
C ILE A 118 -14.82 10.50 -27.06
N VAL A 119 -14.34 11.66 -26.61
CA VAL A 119 -15.15 12.81 -26.18
C VAL A 119 -14.66 14.07 -26.87
N SER A 120 -15.56 14.98 -27.22
CA SER A 120 -15.18 16.27 -27.80
C SER A 120 -14.39 17.14 -26.81
N VAL A 121 -13.54 18.04 -27.33
CA VAL A 121 -12.83 19.03 -26.48
C VAL A 121 -13.83 19.93 -25.76
N GLU A 122 -14.97 20.22 -26.40
CA GLU A 122 -16.06 21.04 -25.85
C GLU A 122 -16.71 20.38 -24.63
N ASP A 123 -17.15 19.13 -24.76
CA ASP A 123 -17.78 18.39 -23.67
C ASP A 123 -16.82 18.19 -22.50
N PHE A 124 -15.55 17.88 -22.80
CA PHE A 124 -14.53 17.79 -21.77
C PHE A 124 -14.37 19.13 -21.03
N THR A 125 -14.32 20.24 -21.76
CA THR A 125 -14.21 21.58 -21.18
C THR A 125 -15.42 21.92 -20.31
N ARG A 126 -16.65 21.64 -20.79
CA ARG A 126 -17.88 21.81 -20.02
C ARG A 126 -17.85 21.01 -18.72
N VAL A 127 -17.49 19.73 -18.77
CA VAL A 127 -17.34 18.87 -17.59
C VAL A 127 -16.34 19.47 -16.60
N GLN A 128 -15.20 19.98 -17.08
CA GLN A 128 -14.18 20.60 -16.22
C GLN A 128 -14.68 21.90 -15.57
N LEU A 129 -15.50 22.70 -16.28
CA LEU A 129 -16.15 23.89 -15.70
C LEU A 129 -17.16 23.50 -14.62
N VAL A 130 -18.01 22.51 -14.86
CA VAL A 130 -18.97 21.99 -13.87
C VAL A 130 -18.25 21.39 -12.65
N LEU A 131 -17.14 20.68 -12.86
CA LEU A 131 -16.30 20.16 -11.77
C LEU A 131 -15.73 21.30 -10.91
N ARG A 132 -15.32 22.42 -11.52
CA ARG A 132 -14.79 23.59 -10.82
C ARG A 132 -15.89 24.34 -10.06
N SER A 133 -17.06 24.55 -10.67
CA SER A 133 -18.18 25.22 -10.01
C SER A 133 -18.67 24.43 -8.78
N ARG A 134 -18.85 23.11 -8.93
CA ARG A 134 -19.23 22.21 -7.82
C ARG A 134 -18.18 22.13 -6.70
N ARG A 135 -16.90 22.43 -6.98
CA ARG A 135 -15.86 22.53 -5.94
C ARG A 135 -15.99 23.80 -5.09
N GLY A 136 -16.54 24.88 -5.65
CA GLY A 136 -16.75 26.16 -4.98
C GLY A 136 -18.03 26.26 -4.16
N SER A 137 -19.07 25.52 -4.52
CA SER A 137 -20.43 25.64 -3.93
C SER A 137 -20.76 24.63 -2.82
N GLY A 138 -19.84 23.75 -2.43
CA GLY A 138 -20.05 22.81 -1.31
C GLY A 138 -19.75 23.43 0.06
N PRO A 139 -20.14 22.80 1.19
CA PRO A 139 -19.73 23.18 2.55
C PRO A 139 -18.22 22.91 2.81
N THR A 140 -17.38 23.09 1.80
CA THR A 140 -15.91 23.04 1.84
C THR A 140 -15.30 24.37 2.26
N ASN A 141 -16.06 25.48 2.27
CA ASN A 141 -15.60 26.75 2.84
C ASN A 141 -15.41 26.71 4.37
N PHE A 142 -15.98 25.72 5.08
CA PHE A 142 -15.59 25.43 6.47
C PHE A 142 -14.26 24.66 6.58
N SER A 143 -13.86 23.92 5.54
CA SER A 143 -12.63 23.10 5.54
C SER A 143 -11.36 23.85 5.12
N LYS A 144 -11.53 25.07 4.58
CA LYS A 144 -10.49 26.03 4.22
C LYS A 144 -10.35 27.19 5.22
N ARG A 145 -11.03 27.14 6.39
CA ARG A 145 -10.48 27.85 7.54
C ARG A 145 -9.11 27.27 7.76
N GLU A 146 -8.11 28.13 7.71
CA GLU A 146 -6.72 27.87 8.01
C GLU A 146 -6.67 26.92 9.20
N ARG A 147 -6.45 25.64 8.90
CA ARG A 147 -6.29 24.63 9.94
C ARG A 147 -4.88 24.82 10.45
N ASN A 148 -4.65 25.88 11.21
CA ASN A 148 -3.63 25.96 12.25
C ASN A 148 -3.98 24.98 13.37
N ARG A 149 -4.29 23.73 13.02
CA ARG A 149 -4.08 22.60 13.90
C ARG A 149 -2.74 22.05 13.50
N VAL A 150 -1.70 22.61 14.09
CA VAL A 150 -0.59 21.80 14.62
C VAL A 150 -1.21 20.90 15.70
N ALA A 151 -2.12 20.01 15.30
CA ALA A 151 -2.43 18.88 16.13
C ALA A 151 -1.23 17.97 15.90
N GLU A 152 -0.34 17.91 16.88
CA GLU A 152 0.62 16.82 17.01
C GLU A 152 -0.09 15.56 16.53
N LYS A 153 0.48 14.92 15.49
CA LYS A 153 -0.15 13.75 14.87
C LYS A 153 -0.24 12.67 15.95
N ARG A 154 -1.37 12.57 16.64
CA ARG A 154 -1.58 11.55 17.67
C ARG A 154 -1.30 10.19 17.06
N VAL A 155 -0.25 9.55 17.55
CA VAL A 155 0.20 8.24 17.08
C VAL A 155 -0.93 7.26 17.32
N CYS A 156 -1.39 6.56 16.29
CA CYS A 156 -2.47 5.57 16.36
C CYS A 156 -1.83 4.19 16.35
N VAL A 157 -1.85 3.47 17.48
CA VAL A 157 -1.01 2.27 17.69
C VAL A 157 -1.40 1.09 16.79
N PHE A 158 -2.67 0.98 16.40
CA PHE A 158 -3.17 -0.07 15.48
C PHE A 158 -3.32 0.41 14.04
N ARG A 159 -2.58 1.46 13.65
CA ARG A 159 -2.66 1.99 12.28
C ARG A 159 -2.30 0.91 11.27
N SER A 160 -3.26 0.56 10.41
CA SER A 160 -3.15 -0.46 9.36
C SER A 160 -3.15 -1.91 9.83
N THR A 161 -3.29 -2.16 11.13
CA THR A 161 -3.31 -3.48 11.77
C THR A 161 -4.73 -4.05 11.88
N ILE A 162 -5.69 -3.19 12.25
CA ILE A 162 -7.07 -3.61 12.50
C ILE A 162 -7.91 -3.72 11.23
N ARG A 163 -8.67 -4.80 11.12
CA ARG A 163 -9.60 -5.10 10.02
C ARG A 163 -10.99 -5.40 10.56
N CYS A 164 -12.01 -5.06 9.80
CA CYS A 164 -13.40 -5.41 10.10
C CYS A 164 -13.69 -6.86 9.66
N SER A 165 -14.30 -7.69 10.52
CA SER A 165 -14.66 -9.08 10.18
C SER A 165 -15.66 -9.16 9.02
N GLN A 166 -16.66 -8.27 9.01
CA GLN A 166 -17.76 -8.28 8.03
C GLN A 166 -17.33 -7.92 6.60
N CYS A 167 -16.34 -7.03 6.43
CA CYS A 167 -15.91 -6.58 5.08
C CYS A 167 -14.42 -6.79 4.77
N GLY A 168 -13.62 -7.27 5.73
CA GLY A 168 -12.18 -7.51 5.60
C GLY A 168 -11.31 -6.25 5.37
N ARG A 169 -11.92 -5.06 5.32
CA ARG A 169 -11.20 -3.80 5.08
C ARG A 169 -10.47 -3.35 6.34
N LYS A 170 -9.32 -2.69 6.12
CA LYS A 170 -8.58 -2.00 7.19
C LYS A 170 -9.46 -0.87 7.75
N MET A 171 -9.54 -0.77 9.06
CA MET A 171 -10.32 0.30 9.70
C MET A 171 -9.52 1.60 9.71
N GLU A 172 -10.21 2.72 9.51
CA GLU A 172 -9.62 4.05 9.50
C GLU A 172 -9.46 4.57 10.94
N ALA A 173 -8.30 5.13 11.27
CA ALA A 173 -8.13 5.87 12.52
C ALA A 173 -8.94 7.19 12.48
N ALA A 174 -9.75 7.41 13.50
CA ALA A 174 -10.62 8.56 13.69
C ALA A 174 -10.35 9.21 15.06
N PRO A 175 -9.22 9.92 15.22
CA PRO A 175 -8.88 10.57 16.49
C PRO A 175 -9.91 11.64 16.85
N ARG A 176 -10.33 11.66 18.11
CA ARG A 176 -11.19 12.67 18.75
C ARG A 176 -10.40 13.38 19.85
N SER A 177 -10.97 14.43 20.45
CA SER A 177 -10.31 15.18 21.54
C SER A 177 -9.96 14.30 22.73
N HIS A 178 -10.85 13.39 23.13
CA HIS A 178 -10.75 12.57 24.34
C HIS A 178 -10.23 11.14 24.11
N ALA A 179 -10.29 10.61 22.88
CA ALA A 179 -9.89 9.23 22.60
C ALA A 179 -9.59 9.00 21.10
N ILE A 180 -8.93 7.89 20.80
CA ILE A 180 -8.71 7.39 19.44
C ILE A 180 -9.70 6.26 19.16
N PHE A 181 -10.36 6.34 18.02
CA PHE A 181 -11.27 5.32 17.54
C PHE A 181 -10.77 4.76 16.21
N TYR A 182 -11.12 3.51 15.94
CA TYR A 182 -11.02 2.92 14.61
C TYR A 182 -12.44 2.74 14.06
N ARG A 183 -12.64 3.12 12.80
CA ARG A 183 -13.94 3.03 12.15
C ARG A 183 -13.90 2.27 10.83
N CYS A 184 -14.96 1.52 10.57
CA CYS A 184 -15.26 0.99 9.25
C CYS A 184 -16.61 1.56 8.79
N ALA A 185 -16.68 2.17 7.61
CA ALA A 185 -17.89 2.84 7.14
C ALA A 185 -18.41 2.21 5.85
N ALA A 186 -19.66 1.71 5.89
CA ALA A 186 -20.30 1.05 4.76
C ALA A 186 -20.41 1.96 3.52
N ARG A 187 -20.51 3.28 3.71
CA ARG A 187 -20.53 4.28 2.61
C ARG A 187 -19.31 4.24 1.67
N THR A 188 -18.22 3.59 2.10
CA THR A 188 -17.01 3.41 1.29
C THR A 188 -17.00 2.09 0.54
N LEU A 189 -17.86 1.14 0.95
CA LEU A 189 -18.11 -0.10 0.23
C LEU A 189 -18.81 0.21 -1.09
N LEU A 190 -18.75 -0.74 -2.01
CA LEU A 190 -19.53 -0.64 -3.22
C LEU A 190 -21.01 -0.78 -2.89
N PRO A 191 -21.85 0.15 -3.35
CA PRO A 191 -23.29 0.01 -3.25
C PRO A 191 -23.74 -1.37 -3.76
N GLU A 192 -24.78 -1.93 -3.14
CA GLU A 192 -25.50 -3.15 -3.59
C GLU A 192 -24.71 -4.47 -3.54
N THR A 193 -23.46 -4.46 -3.10
CA THR A 193 -22.76 -5.71 -2.74
C THR A 193 -23.39 -6.33 -1.49
N ARG A 194 -23.45 -7.66 -1.42
CA ARG A 194 -23.91 -8.40 -0.21
C ARG A 194 -23.21 -7.90 1.06
N ILE A 195 -21.90 -7.67 0.97
CA ILE A 195 -21.08 -7.11 2.05
C ILE A 195 -21.57 -5.71 2.46
N ALA A 196 -21.97 -4.84 1.53
CA ALA A 196 -22.49 -3.51 1.85
C ALA A 196 -23.90 -3.54 2.45
N LEU A 197 -24.70 -4.55 2.12
CA LEU A 197 -26.05 -4.74 2.68
C LEU A 197 -26.01 -5.30 4.10
N GLU A 198 -25.09 -6.23 4.36
CA GLU A 198 -24.91 -6.88 5.68
C GLU A 198 -24.09 -6.02 6.65
N HIS A 199 -23.24 -5.11 6.16
CA HIS A 199 -22.38 -4.28 7.01
C HIS A 199 -23.16 -3.09 7.63
N PRO A 200 -23.10 -2.88 8.96
CA PRO A 200 -23.71 -1.72 9.62
C PRO A 200 -23.23 -0.39 9.04
N PRO A 201 -24.03 0.71 9.11
CA PRO A 201 -23.67 1.99 8.49
C PRO A 201 -22.27 2.48 8.88
N THR A 202 -21.90 2.34 10.17
CA THR A 202 -20.53 2.54 10.63
C THR A 202 -20.25 1.68 11.86
N VAL A 203 -19.16 0.91 11.80
CA VAL A 203 -18.59 0.18 12.94
C VAL A 203 -17.54 1.07 13.60
N TYR A 204 -17.59 1.16 14.92
CA TYR A 204 -16.62 1.89 15.74
C TYR A 204 -16.06 1.00 16.84
N VAL A 205 -14.77 1.13 17.10
CA VAL A 205 -14.12 0.57 18.28
C VAL A 205 -13.17 1.59 18.87
N ARG A 206 -13.19 1.73 20.20
CA ARG A 206 -12.29 2.62 20.96
C ARG A 206 -10.96 1.90 21.14
N GLU A 207 -9.86 2.59 20.88
CA GLU A 207 -8.52 1.98 20.88
C GLU A 207 -8.17 1.33 22.22
N GLU A 208 -8.49 1.97 23.34
CA GLU A 208 -8.13 1.45 24.66
C GLU A 208 -8.87 0.16 25.05
N HIS A 209 -10.04 -0.10 24.45
CA HIS A 209 -10.76 -1.36 24.66
C HIS A 209 -10.02 -2.54 24.01
N LEU A 210 -9.14 -2.25 23.04
CA LEU A 210 -8.27 -3.25 22.40
C LEU A 210 -6.88 -3.26 23.04
N ALA A 211 -6.30 -2.09 23.29
CA ALA A 211 -4.93 -1.97 23.79
C ALA A 211 -4.70 -2.67 25.14
N ARG A 212 -5.58 -2.45 26.14
CA ARG A 212 -5.38 -3.05 27.47
C ARG A 212 -5.45 -4.59 27.44
N PRO A 213 -6.48 -5.23 26.84
CA PRO A 213 -6.50 -6.70 26.74
C PRO A 213 -5.34 -7.27 25.91
N ILE A 214 -4.95 -6.58 24.83
CA ILE A 214 -3.84 -7.02 23.97
C ILE A 214 -2.51 -6.94 24.72
N ASN A 215 -2.23 -5.84 25.43
CA ASN A 215 -1.03 -5.70 26.25
C ASN A 215 -0.94 -6.79 27.32
N LYS A 216 -2.06 -7.04 28.02
CA LYS A 216 -2.15 -8.11 29.01
C LYS A 216 -1.87 -9.48 28.40
N TRP A 217 -2.46 -9.77 27.24
CA TRP A 217 -2.22 -11.03 26.53
C TRP A 217 -0.77 -11.16 26.05
N ILE A 218 -0.19 -10.11 25.47
CA ILE A 218 1.23 -10.08 25.07
C ILE A 218 2.11 -10.35 26.30
N ALA A 219 1.87 -9.68 27.42
CA ALA A 219 2.62 -9.90 28.65
C ALA A 219 2.53 -11.35 29.17
N GLN A 220 1.38 -12.03 28.98
CA GLN A 220 1.22 -13.44 29.35
C GLN A 220 2.07 -14.38 28.49
N LEU A 221 2.31 -14.07 27.22
CA LEU A 221 3.16 -14.89 26.35
C LEU A 221 4.60 -14.96 26.89
N PHE A 222 5.08 -13.87 27.50
CA PHE A 222 6.41 -13.81 28.09
C PHE A 222 6.41 -14.11 29.60
N SER A 223 5.31 -14.62 30.14
CA SER A 223 5.27 -15.06 31.54
C SER A 223 6.10 -16.34 31.73
N PRO A 224 6.65 -16.59 32.94
CA PRO A 224 7.48 -17.77 33.19
C PRO A 224 6.83 -19.11 32.80
N ALA A 225 5.49 -19.20 32.86
CA ALA A 225 4.74 -20.40 32.52
C ALA A 225 4.64 -20.68 31.00
N HIS A 226 4.73 -19.64 30.16
CA HIS A 226 4.62 -19.75 28.70
C HIS A 226 5.95 -19.50 27.98
N LEU A 227 6.97 -19.10 28.75
CA LEU A 227 8.29 -18.71 28.26
C LEU A 227 8.91 -19.77 27.35
N GLN A 228 8.91 -21.05 27.76
CA GLN A 228 9.53 -22.11 26.94
C GLN A 228 8.83 -22.25 25.59
N THR A 229 7.50 -22.26 25.56
CA THR A 229 6.71 -22.37 24.33
C THR A 229 6.89 -21.14 23.42
N THR A 230 7.00 -19.95 24.00
CA THR A 230 7.25 -18.72 23.23
C THR A 230 8.67 -18.66 22.70
N VAL A 231 9.67 -19.11 23.46
CA VAL A 231 11.05 -19.25 22.99
C VAL A 231 11.13 -20.25 21.85
N ASP A 232 10.53 -21.44 21.98
CA ASP A 232 10.53 -22.46 20.92
C ASP A 232 9.84 -21.94 19.63
N ALA A 233 8.76 -21.17 19.76
CA ALA A 233 8.07 -20.55 18.63
C ALA A 233 8.88 -19.42 17.96
N LEU A 234 9.61 -18.63 18.74
CA LEU A 234 10.48 -17.56 18.22
C LEU A 234 11.70 -18.15 17.52
N VAL A 235 12.37 -19.13 18.12
CA VAL A 235 13.51 -19.83 17.52
C VAL A 235 13.09 -20.62 16.27
N GLY A 236 11.90 -21.23 16.26
CA GLY A 236 11.37 -21.90 15.07
C GLY A 236 11.00 -20.95 13.92
N ALA A 237 10.60 -19.71 14.23
CA ALA A 237 10.29 -18.67 13.23
C ALA A 237 11.55 -17.96 12.69
N GLU A 238 12.70 -18.06 13.38
CA GLU A 238 13.98 -17.45 12.99
C GLU A 238 14.64 -18.12 11.77
N GLU A 239 14.36 -19.40 11.50
CA GLU A 239 15.29 -20.22 10.73
C GLU A 239 14.92 -20.45 9.25
N GLU A 240 13.64 -20.52 8.87
CA GLU A 240 13.28 -20.91 7.50
C GLU A 240 13.12 -19.70 6.57
N ASP A 241 12.29 -18.72 6.88
CA ASP A 241 11.78 -17.81 5.84
C ASP A 241 12.82 -16.83 5.22
N GLU A 242 13.59 -16.07 6.00
CA GLU A 242 14.46 -15.02 5.42
C GLU A 242 15.73 -15.56 4.78
N SER A 243 16.40 -16.52 5.42
CA SER A 243 17.62 -17.13 4.89
C SER A 243 17.30 -17.98 3.66
N GLU A 244 16.19 -18.74 3.69
CA GLU A 244 15.75 -19.52 2.53
C GLU A 244 15.30 -18.61 1.39
N GLN A 245 14.61 -17.50 1.66
CA GLN A 245 14.26 -16.51 0.63
C GLN A 245 15.50 -15.85 0.02
N GLN A 246 16.49 -15.45 0.82
CA GLN A 246 17.73 -14.86 0.32
C GLN A 246 18.55 -15.87 -0.50
N ILE A 247 18.63 -17.12 -0.03
CA ILE A 247 19.27 -18.23 -0.76
C ILE A 247 18.51 -18.53 -2.06
N ALA A 248 17.18 -18.55 -2.04
CA ALA A 248 16.34 -18.80 -3.21
C ALA A 248 16.48 -17.69 -4.26
N VAL A 249 16.51 -16.42 -3.83
CA VAL A 249 16.74 -15.26 -4.72
C VAL A 249 18.14 -15.35 -5.34
N ALA A 250 19.18 -15.65 -4.56
CA ALA A 250 20.53 -15.76 -5.09
C ALA A 250 20.68 -16.95 -6.06
N ARG A 251 20.11 -18.12 -5.74
CA ARG A 251 20.06 -19.29 -6.64
C ARG A 251 19.36 -18.95 -7.96
N ARG A 252 18.25 -18.23 -7.90
CA ARG A 252 17.53 -17.79 -9.10
C ARG A 252 18.40 -16.87 -9.97
N ARG A 253 19.10 -15.92 -9.39
CA ARG A 253 20.00 -15.01 -10.12
C ARG A 253 21.16 -15.78 -10.79
N ILE A 254 21.73 -16.78 -10.11
CA ILE A 254 22.74 -17.67 -10.70
C ILE A 254 22.15 -18.42 -11.92
N ALA A 255 20.96 -19.01 -11.79
CA ALA A 255 20.32 -19.73 -12.88
C ALA A 255 20.00 -18.85 -14.10
N GLU A 256 19.52 -17.61 -13.87
CA GLU A 256 19.24 -16.63 -14.92
C GLU A 256 20.52 -16.17 -15.64
N ALA A 257 21.60 -15.92 -14.89
CA ALA A 257 22.91 -15.60 -15.45
C ALA A 257 23.47 -16.75 -16.31
N GLU A 258 23.39 -17.99 -15.83
CA GLU A 258 23.83 -19.17 -16.59
C GLU A 258 22.99 -19.43 -17.84
N ALA A 259 21.67 -19.22 -17.78
CA ALA A 259 20.81 -19.34 -18.94
C ALA A 259 21.18 -18.31 -20.01
N THR A 260 21.53 -17.09 -19.59
CA THR A 260 22.00 -16.03 -20.49
C THR A 260 23.35 -16.40 -21.12
N MET A 261 24.31 -16.90 -20.33
CA MET A 261 25.59 -17.39 -20.85
C MET A 261 25.42 -18.53 -21.86
N ARG A 262 24.55 -19.52 -21.58
CA ARG A 262 24.24 -20.63 -22.51
C ARG A 262 23.59 -20.14 -23.81
N ARG A 263 22.70 -19.14 -23.73
CA ARG A 263 22.08 -18.54 -24.92
C ARG A 263 23.12 -17.84 -25.80
N LEU A 264 24.04 -17.09 -25.19
CA LEU A 264 25.12 -16.40 -25.90
C LEU A 264 26.10 -17.40 -26.53
N GLN A 265 26.41 -18.50 -25.85
CA GLN A 265 27.22 -19.59 -26.43
C GLN A 265 26.57 -20.20 -27.68
N ARG A 266 25.26 -20.47 -27.65
CA ARG A 266 24.53 -20.95 -28.84
C ARG A 266 24.51 -19.93 -29.98
N ALA A 267 24.49 -18.64 -29.67
CA ALA A 267 24.56 -17.59 -30.70
C ALA A 267 25.94 -17.57 -31.40
N LEU A 268 27.02 -17.78 -30.64
CA LEU A 268 28.37 -17.93 -31.20
C LEU A 268 28.47 -19.18 -32.10
N GLU A 269 27.93 -20.32 -31.66
CA GLU A 269 27.85 -21.55 -32.47
C GLU A 269 27.06 -21.33 -33.78
N ALA A 270 26.07 -20.44 -33.76
CA ALA A 270 25.26 -20.06 -34.92
C ALA A 270 25.92 -18.99 -35.82
N GLY A 271 27.18 -18.60 -35.55
CA GLY A 271 27.95 -17.69 -36.40
C GLY A 271 27.72 -16.19 -36.13
N TRP A 272 27.20 -15.82 -34.97
CA TRP A 272 27.09 -14.41 -34.56
C TRP A 272 28.45 -13.85 -34.15
N ASP A 273 28.66 -12.56 -34.41
CA ASP A 273 29.91 -11.84 -34.14
C ASP A 273 30.29 -11.85 -32.64
N PRO A 274 31.44 -12.44 -32.27
CA PRO A 274 31.91 -12.49 -30.88
C PRO A 274 32.12 -11.11 -30.23
N ASP A 275 32.54 -10.11 -31.00
CA ASP A 275 32.86 -8.78 -30.45
C ASP A 275 31.59 -8.06 -29.95
N GLY A 276 30.45 -8.29 -30.60
CA GLY A 276 29.15 -7.76 -30.17
C GLY A 276 28.54 -8.44 -28.93
N LEU A 277 28.98 -9.65 -28.60
CA LEU A 277 28.41 -10.46 -27.51
C LEU A 277 29.29 -10.49 -26.25
N THR A 278 30.56 -10.10 -26.36
CA THR A 278 31.55 -10.13 -25.27
C THR A 278 31.10 -9.31 -24.05
N SER A 279 30.56 -8.10 -24.26
CA SER A 279 30.07 -7.25 -23.17
C SER A 279 28.91 -7.88 -22.40
N GLN A 280 27.97 -8.53 -23.12
CA GLN A 280 26.81 -9.20 -22.53
C GLN A 280 27.23 -10.45 -21.75
N TYR A 281 28.19 -11.21 -22.27
CA TYR A 281 28.73 -12.38 -21.58
C TYR A 281 29.46 -11.99 -20.29
N ASN A 282 30.31 -10.97 -20.35
CA ASN A 282 31.04 -10.47 -19.18
C ASN A 282 30.08 -9.94 -18.10
N THR A 283 28.98 -9.29 -18.51
CA THR A 283 27.95 -8.82 -17.59
C THR A 283 27.27 -10.00 -16.87
N ALA A 284 26.86 -11.03 -17.62
CA ALA A 284 26.25 -12.23 -17.03
C ALA A 284 27.23 -12.99 -16.11
N ALA A 285 28.52 -13.05 -16.45
CA ALA A 285 29.54 -13.67 -15.62
C ALA A 285 29.80 -12.88 -14.32
N LEU A 286 29.77 -11.55 -14.38
CA LEU A 286 29.85 -10.68 -13.19
C LEU A 286 28.63 -10.85 -12.30
N ASP A 287 27.42 -10.89 -12.87
CA ASP A 287 26.18 -11.12 -12.13
C ASP A 287 26.19 -12.48 -11.41
N LYS A 288 26.68 -13.53 -12.08
CA LYS A 288 26.87 -14.86 -11.45
C LYS A 288 27.82 -14.78 -10.26
N ARG A 289 29.02 -14.21 -10.44
CA ARG A 289 30.01 -14.08 -9.36
C ARG A 289 29.50 -13.23 -8.20
N ALA A 290 28.76 -12.16 -8.48
CA ALA A 290 28.15 -11.32 -7.45
C ALA A 290 27.08 -12.09 -6.66
N ALA A 291 26.26 -12.90 -7.32
CA ALA A 291 25.26 -13.73 -6.64
C ALA A 291 25.88 -14.88 -5.82
N GLU A 292 26.95 -15.50 -6.31
CA GLU A 292 27.73 -16.51 -5.58
C GLU A 292 28.42 -15.90 -4.34
N ALA A 293 29.04 -14.72 -4.49
CA ALA A 293 29.63 -13.99 -3.38
C ALA A 293 28.57 -13.55 -2.35
N ALA A 294 27.38 -13.13 -2.81
CA ALA A 294 26.27 -12.81 -1.92
C ALA A 294 25.82 -14.03 -1.11
N MET A 295 25.71 -15.22 -1.73
CA MET A 295 25.44 -16.47 -1.02
C MET A 295 26.52 -16.83 0.00
N ALA A 296 27.80 -16.69 -0.37
CA ALA A 296 28.92 -16.99 0.52
C ALA A 296 29.05 -15.98 1.68
N ALA A 297 28.59 -14.74 1.47
CA ALA A 297 28.59 -13.68 2.49
C ALA A 297 27.39 -13.76 3.46
N ILE A 298 26.44 -14.67 3.25
CA ILE A 298 25.39 -14.96 4.23
C ILE A 298 26.05 -15.59 5.45
N LYS A 299 26.42 -14.74 6.42
CA LYS A 299 26.88 -15.21 7.73
C LYS A 299 25.71 -15.94 8.41
N PRO A 300 25.94 -17.07 9.08
CA PRO A 300 24.93 -17.60 9.99
C PRO A 300 24.57 -16.47 10.97
N ALA A 301 23.29 -16.14 11.06
CA ALA A 301 22.83 -15.15 12.02
C ALA A 301 23.35 -15.55 13.40
N GLN A 302 23.82 -14.57 14.18
CA GLN A 302 24.19 -14.80 15.57
C GLN A 302 22.93 -15.32 16.26
N ARG A 303 22.92 -16.61 16.57
CA ARG A 303 21.79 -17.30 17.18
C ARG A 303 21.62 -16.74 18.58
N LEU A 304 20.46 -16.16 18.87
CA LEU A 304 20.08 -15.97 20.27
C LEU A 304 19.85 -17.37 20.83
N THR A 305 20.63 -17.75 21.83
CA THR A 305 20.40 -19.03 22.50
C THR A 305 19.11 -18.91 23.32
N ALA A 306 18.46 -20.05 23.61
CA ALA A 306 17.32 -20.07 24.50
C ALA A 306 17.62 -19.42 25.87
N ASP A 307 18.89 -19.47 26.30
CA ASP A 307 19.37 -18.83 27.53
C ASP A 307 19.51 -17.31 27.39
N ASP A 308 19.94 -16.79 26.23
CA ASP A 308 19.96 -15.35 25.96
C ASP A 308 18.54 -14.76 26.00
N VAL A 309 17.56 -15.46 25.41
CA VAL A 309 16.16 -15.02 25.44
C VAL A 309 15.57 -15.10 26.85
N ARG A 310 15.89 -16.15 27.62
CA ARG A 310 15.50 -16.27 29.03
C ARG A 310 16.05 -15.12 29.88
N GLN A 311 17.31 -14.75 29.67
CA GLN A 311 17.94 -13.66 30.41
C GLN A 311 17.29 -12.32 30.08
N MET A 312 17.04 -12.03 28.80
CA MET A 312 16.33 -10.81 28.39
C MET A 312 14.91 -10.73 28.98
N ILE A 313 14.18 -11.85 29.03
CA ILE A 313 12.84 -11.90 29.61
C ILE A 313 12.87 -11.73 31.14
N ALA A 314 13.88 -12.29 31.82
CA ALA A 314 14.05 -12.11 33.26
C ALA A 314 14.36 -10.65 33.64
N GLU A 315 15.09 -9.93 32.79
CA GLU A 315 15.40 -8.51 32.97
C GLU A 315 14.18 -7.59 32.72
N LEU A 316 13.17 -8.05 31.98
CA LEU A 316 12.00 -7.26 31.58
C LEU A 316 10.92 -7.08 32.68
N GLY A 317 11.04 -7.72 33.85
CA GLY A 317 10.17 -7.49 35.01
C GLY A 317 8.66 -7.67 34.72
N ASP A 318 7.81 -6.81 35.31
CA ASP A 318 6.36 -6.80 35.05
C ASP A 318 6.02 -6.15 33.71
N MET A 319 6.17 -6.92 32.64
CA MET A 319 5.89 -6.52 31.26
C MET A 319 4.49 -5.95 31.05
N ALA A 320 3.47 -6.41 31.80
CA ALA A 320 2.12 -5.89 31.65
C ALA A 320 2.06 -4.41 32.06
N ARG A 321 2.74 -4.05 33.15
CA ARG A 321 2.80 -2.66 33.62
C ARG A 321 3.60 -1.77 32.67
N VAL A 322 4.71 -2.28 32.13
CA VAL A 322 5.55 -1.55 31.16
C VAL A 322 4.78 -1.27 29.88
N LEU A 323 4.08 -2.26 29.33
CA LEU A 323 3.28 -2.10 28.11
C LEU A 323 2.11 -1.13 28.30
N ASP A 324 1.49 -1.09 29.48
CA ASP A 324 0.39 -0.17 29.76
C ASP A 324 0.84 1.28 30.03
N SER A 325 2.09 1.50 30.42
CA SER A 325 2.66 2.85 30.61
C SER A 325 3.63 3.29 29.50
N ALA A 326 3.88 2.46 28.48
CA ALA A 326 4.79 2.75 27.38
C ALA A 326 4.32 3.94 26.53
N ASP A 327 5.28 4.66 25.93
CA ASP A 327 4.95 5.69 24.95
C ASP A 327 4.24 5.08 23.73
N ARG A 328 3.39 5.88 23.09
CA ARG A 328 2.57 5.43 21.97
C ARG A 328 3.40 5.13 20.72
N MET A 329 4.55 5.77 20.54
CA MET A 329 5.48 5.45 19.44
C MET A 329 6.08 4.07 19.65
N ASP A 330 6.59 3.80 20.84
CA ASP A 330 7.21 2.52 21.19
C ASP A 330 6.19 1.37 21.07
N LEU A 331 4.96 1.56 21.53
CA LEU A 331 3.88 0.58 21.37
C LEU A 331 3.55 0.31 19.89
N ALA A 332 3.53 1.36 19.07
CA ALA A 332 3.26 1.21 17.64
C ALA A 332 4.41 0.44 16.93
N GLU A 333 5.66 0.69 17.33
CA GLU A 333 6.81 -0.03 16.82
C GLU A 333 6.82 -1.49 17.26
N LEU A 334 6.55 -1.75 18.54
CA LEU A 334 6.42 -3.10 19.10
C LEU A 334 5.33 -3.90 18.38
N TYR A 335 4.11 -3.38 18.26
CA TYR A 335 3.02 -4.09 17.57
C TYR A 335 3.34 -4.36 16.11
N LYS A 336 4.08 -3.46 15.46
CA LYS A 336 4.54 -3.66 14.09
C LYS A 336 5.59 -4.77 14.01
N ALA A 337 6.56 -4.80 14.93
CA ALA A 337 7.59 -5.84 15.00
C ALA A 337 7.00 -7.22 15.30
N LEU A 338 5.99 -7.29 16.19
CA LEU A 338 5.25 -8.51 16.49
C LEU A 338 4.35 -8.98 15.34
N GLY A 339 4.24 -8.23 14.24
CA GLY A 339 3.34 -8.56 13.14
C GLY A 339 1.87 -8.63 13.60
N LEU A 340 1.48 -7.79 14.57
CA LEU A 340 0.15 -7.82 15.16
C LEU A 340 -0.92 -7.65 14.07
N ALA A 341 -1.90 -8.55 14.07
CA ALA A 341 -3.07 -8.51 13.21
C ALA A 341 -4.35 -8.65 14.05
N ILE A 342 -5.30 -7.74 13.84
CA ILE A 342 -6.56 -7.68 14.59
C ILE A 342 -7.73 -7.76 13.62
N VAL A 343 -8.64 -8.70 13.85
CA VAL A 343 -9.93 -8.79 13.16
C VAL A 343 -11.04 -8.50 14.17
N TYR A 344 -11.76 -7.40 13.97
CA TYR A 344 -12.81 -6.95 14.88
C TYR A 344 -14.20 -7.29 14.36
N ASP A 345 -14.95 -8.03 15.17
CA ASP A 345 -16.35 -8.35 15.00
C ASP A 345 -17.22 -7.41 15.84
N ASN A 346 -18.05 -6.62 15.16
CA ASN A 346 -18.90 -5.63 15.81
C ASN A 346 -20.14 -6.23 16.47
N ASP A 347 -20.64 -7.36 15.95
CA ASP A 347 -21.90 -7.97 16.39
C ASP A 347 -21.65 -8.73 17.70
N GLN A 348 -20.51 -9.44 17.77
CA GLN A 348 -20.07 -10.15 18.97
C GLN A 348 -19.24 -9.28 19.93
N LYS A 349 -18.89 -8.05 19.54
CA LYS A 349 -17.94 -7.18 20.27
C LYS A 349 -16.64 -7.91 20.60
N ARG A 350 -16.16 -8.71 19.65
CA ARG A 350 -15.00 -9.59 19.79
C ARG A 350 -13.88 -9.12 18.87
N ALA A 351 -12.64 -9.19 19.35
CA ALA A 351 -11.46 -8.99 18.52
C ALA A 351 -10.65 -10.28 18.51
N ASP A 352 -10.47 -10.86 17.33
CA ASP A 352 -9.52 -11.95 17.14
C ASP A 352 -8.15 -11.33 16.87
N VAL A 353 -7.18 -11.69 17.69
CA VAL A 353 -5.84 -11.11 17.70
C VAL A 353 -4.84 -12.21 17.43
N SER A 354 -3.91 -11.94 16.53
CA SER A 354 -2.80 -12.83 16.21
C SER A 354 -1.51 -12.02 16.11
N ILE A 355 -0.40 -12.65 16.46
CA ILE A 355 0.95 -12.13 16.24
C ILE A 355 1.66 -13.06 15.27
N SER A 356 2.44 -12.48 14.37
CA SER A 356 3.32 -13.20 13.46
C SER A 356 4.68 -12.55 13.63
N PRO A 357 5.45 -12.97 14.65
CA PRO A 357 6.70 -12.33 14.99
C PRO A 357 7.62 -12.30 13.77
N CYS A 358 8.00 -11.10 13.33
CA CYS A 358 9.04 -10.90 12.33
C CYS A 358 10.26 -10.37 13.11
N VAL A 359 11.37 -11.10 13.10
CA VAL A 359 12.54 -10.67 13.87
C VAL A 359 13.20 -9.48 13.18
N VAL A 360 13.01 -8.28 13.73
CA VAL A 360 13.70 -7.06 13.30
C VAL A 360 15.09 -7.05 13.94
N LYS A 361 16.14 -7.29 13.15
CA LYS A 361 17.53 -7.17 13.61
C LYS A 361 17.89 -5.71 13.87
N VAL A 362 17.80 -5.26 15.11
CA VAL A 362 18.38 -3.97 15.55
C VAL A 362 19.72 -4.27 16.22
N GLY A 363 20.82 -3.97 15.52
CA GLY A 363 22.16 -4.11 16.06
C GLY A 363 22.41 -3.02 17.11
N VAL A 364 22.43 -3.40 18.39
CA VAL A 364 22.88 -2.50 19.46
C VAL A 364 24.40 -2.39 19.37
N ARG A 365 24.93 -1.25 18.91
CA ARG A 365 26.35 -0.93 19.08
C ARG A 365 26.62 -0.70 20.56
N GLY A 366 27.07 -1.74 21.24
CA GLY A 366 27.77 -1.60 22.52
C GLY A 366 29.07 -0.83 22.28
N GLY A 367 29.18 0.35 22.90
CA GLY A 367 30.44 1.07 23.00
C GLY A 367 31.33 0.40 24.04
N THR A 368 32.56 0.12 23.65
CA THR A 368 33.72 0.07 24.53
C THR A 368 34.73 1.08 24.02
#